data_AF-A0A7V6WHY1-F1
#
_entry.id   AF-A0A7V6WHY1-F1
#
_cell.length_a   1.000
_cell.length_b   1.000
_cell.length_c   1.000
_cell.angle_alpha   90.00
_cell.angle_beta   90.00
_cell.angle_gamma   90.00
#
_symmetry.space_group_name_H-M   'P 1'
#
loop_
_entity.id
_entity.type
_entity.pdbx_description
1 polymer ?
#
loop_
_entity_poly.entity_id
_entity_poly.type
_entity_poly.pdbx_seq_one_letter_code
_entity_poly.pdbx_strand_id
1 'polypeptide(L)' 'MLLKQAWEDFLEYYGCHNFTTDDPVHQALLSLPPEPRGAIILRDVLGYSYEQIAAILNKSGLELGRLIASGRRGIR' A
#
# COMPACT_ATOMS: atom_id res chain seq x y z
N MET A 1 -20.13 8.06 -9.32
CA MET A 1 -19.49 7.29 -8.23
C MET A 1 -18.23 6.64 -8.79
N LEU A 2 -17.14 7.39 -8.90
CA LEU A 2 -15.93 6.98 -9.64
C LEU A 2 -15.20 5.79 -9.01
N LEU A 3 -15.24 5.67 -7.69
CA LEU A 3 -14.57 4.58 -6.96
C LEU A 3 -15.20 3.20 -7.25
N LYS A 4 -16.52 3.14 -7.35
CA LYS A 4 -17.24 1.90 -7.64
C LYS A 4 -16.88 1.39 -9.04
N GLN A 5 -16.91 2.28 -10.05
CA GLN A 5 -16.55 1.93 -11.41
C GLN A 5 -15.09 1.48 -11.51
N ALA A 6 -14.15 2.22 -10.91
CA ALA A 6 -12.74 1.83 -10.91
C ALA A 6 -12.49 0.47 -10.23
N TRP A 7 -13.27 0.13 -9.21
CA TRP A 7 -13.21 -1.18 -8.56
C TRP A 7 -13.80 -2.29 -9.43
N GLU A 8 -14.92 -2.04 -10.09
CA GLU A 8 -15.54 -2.98 -11.04
C GLU A 8 -14.61 -3.24 -12.22
N ASP A 9 -14.02 -2.19 -12.79
CA ASP A 9 -13.02 -2.30 -13.87
C ASP A 9 -11.81 -3.12 -13.39
N PHE A 10 -11.28 -2.84 -12.19
CA PHE A 10 -10.17 -3.63 -11.64
C PHE A 10 -10.51 -5.12 -11.53
N LEU A 11 -11.70 -5.46 -11.03
CA LEU A 11 -12.14 -6.85 -10.92
C LEU A 11 -12.32 -7.52 -12.29
N GLU A 12 -12.82 -6.80 -13.29
CA GLU A 12 -12.97 -7.31 -14.64
C GLU A 12 -11.61 -7.66 -15.27
N TYR A 13 -10.63 -6.76 -15.17
CA TYR A 13 -9.32 -6.94 -15.81
C TYR A 13 -8.37 -7.83 -15.01
N TYR A 14 -8.46 -7.83 -13.68
CA TYR A 14 -7.46 -8.46 -12.80
C TYR A 14 -8.05 -9.49 -11.82
N GLY A 15 -9.37 -9.65 -11.76
CA GLY A 15 -10.03 -10.52 -10.77
C GLY A 15 -9.70 -12.02 -10.92
N CYS A 16 -9.27 -12.46 -12.11
CA CYS A 16 -8.81 -13.82 -12.36
C CYS A 16 -7.27 -13.98 -12.32
N HIS A 17 -6.53 -12.88 -12.14
CA HIS A 17 -5.07 -12.92 -12.07
C HIS A 17 -4.61 -13.36 -10.68
N ASN A 18 -3.98 -14.53 -10.63
CA ASN A 18 -3.31 -14.97 -9.42
C ASN A 18 -1.96 -14.25 -9.36
N PHE A 19 -1.91 -13.09 -8.69
CA PHE A 19 -0.68 -12.34 -8.45
C PHE A 19 0.21 -13.04 -7.42
N THR A 20 0.65 -14.25 -7.75
CA THR A 20 1.65 -14.99 -6.99
C THR A 20 3.01 -14.60 -7.49
N THR A 21 3.85 -14.13 -6.58
CA THR A 21 5.23 -13.73 -6.86
C THR A 21 6.10 -14.42 -5.84
N ASP A 22 7.10 -15.16 -6.32
CA ASP A 22 8.10 -15.81 -5.46
C ASP A 22 9.12 -14.80 -4.92
N ASP A 23 8.93 -13.51 -5.21
CA ASP A 23 9.78 -12.44 -4.71
C ASP A 23 9.58 -12.30 -3.18
N PRO A 24 10.63 -12.54 -2.37
CA PRO A 24 10.54 -12.45 -0.92
C PRO A 24 10.14 -11.04 -0.45
N VAL A 25 10.47 -9.98 -1.19
CA VAL A 25 10.09 -8.60 -0.85
C VAL A 25 8.58 -8.42 -1.02
N HIS A 26 8.00 -8.96 -2.09
CA HIS A 26 6.55 -8.90 -2.29
C HIS A 26 5.80 -9.72 -1.22
N GLN A 27 6.30 -10.90 -0.86
CA GLN A 27 5.71 -11.70 0.22
C GLN A 27 5.78 -10.98 1.57
N ALA A 28 6.93 -10.36 1.88
CA ALA A 28 7.08 -9.56 3.09
C ALA A 28 6.10 -8.38 3.10
N LEU A 29 5.95 -7.67 1.98
CA LEU A 29 5.00 -6.57 1.82
C LEU A 29 3.55 -7.05 2.00
N LEU A 30 3.17 -8.21 1.45
CA LEU A 30 1.84 -8.80 1.58
C LEU A 30 1.51 -9.24 3.01
N SER A 31 2.53 -9.64 3.78
CA SER A 31 2.39 -10.05 5.18
C SER A 31 2.12 -8.89 6.15
N LEU A 32 2.38 -7.65 5.72
CA LEU A 32 2.14 -6.46 6.55
C LEU A 32 0.65 -6.18 6.75
N PRO A 33 0.26 -5.60 7.91
CA PRO A 33 -1.08 -5.09 8.10
C PRO A 33 -1.44 -4.02 7.05
N PRO A 34 -2.74 -3.82 6.73
CA PRO A 34 -3.17 -2.97 5.63
C PRO A 34 -2.62 -1.53 5.68
N GLU A 35 -2.62 -0.88 6.85
CA GLU A 35 -2.20 0.51 6.99
C GLU A 35 -0.67 0.71 6.76
N PRO A 36 0.25 0.00 7.46
CA PRO A 36 1.68 0.04 7.14
C PRO A 36 1.97 -0.34 5.69
N ARG A 37 1.31 -1.38 5.16
CA ARG A 37 1.48 -1.83 3.78
C ARG A 37 1.14 -0.72 2.78
N GLY A 38 0.00 -0.06 2.96
CA GLY A 38 -0.42 1.06 2.11
C GLY A 38 0.56 2.23 2.18
N ALA A 39 1.05 2.56 3.38
CA ALA A 39 2.04 3.62 3.57
C ALA A 39 3.38 3.31 2.85
N ILE A 40 3.85 2.06 2.88
CA ILE A 40 5.05 1.62 2.15
C ILE A 40 4.83 1.66 0.64
N ILE A 41 3.71 1.13 0.13
CA ILE A 41 3.43 1.15 -1.31
C ILE A 41 3.43 2.59 -1.84
N LEU A 42 2.70 3.50 -1.18
CA LEU A 42 2.63 4.88 -1.60
C LEU A 42 4.00 5.57 -1.55
N ARG A 43 4.81 5.28 -0.52
CA ARG A 43 6.11 5.94 -0.33
C ARG A 43 7.22 5.36 -1.19
N ASP A 44 7.44 4.06 -1.07
CA ASP A 44 8.65 3.38 -1.54
C ASP A 44 8.44 2.76 -2.94
N VAL A 45 7.20 2.51 -3.37
CA VAL A 45 6.89 2.02 -4.73
C VAL A 45 6.41 3.15 -5.64
N LEU A 46 5.48 3.98 -5.17
CA LEU A 46 4.86 5.04 -5.98
C LEU A 46 5.52 6.41 -5.82
N GLY A 47 6.43 6.58 -4.84
CA GLY A 47 7.25 7.80 -4.70
C GLY A 47 6.52 9.03 -4.15
N TYR A 48 5.34 8.89 -3.54
CA TYR A 48 4.59 10.01 -2.98
C TYR A 48 5.33 10.68 -1.80
N SER A 49 5.10 11.98 -1.61
CA SER A 49 5.64 12.72 -0.46
C SER A 49 4.91 12.35 0.83
N TYR A 50 5.52 12.63 1.98
CA TYR A 50 4.88 12.36 3.28
C TYR A 50 3.57 13.15 3.43
N GLU A 51 3.51 14.38 2.95
CA GLU A 51 2.32 15.22 3.01
C GLU A 51 1.18 14.66 2.16
N GLN A 52 1.49 14.20 0.95
CA GLN A 52 0.50 13.58 0.06
C GLN A 52 -0.05 12.29 0.67
N ILE A 53 0.81 11.45 1.25
CA ILE A 53 0.39 10.19 1.87
C ILE A 53 -0.45 10.44 3.12
N ALA A 54 -0.07 11.42 3.95
CA ALA A 54 -0.83 11.83 5.13
C ALA A 54 -2.25 12.27 4.75
N ALA A 55 -2.40 13.01 3.65
CA ALA A 55 -3.69 13.39 3.10
C ALA A 55 -4.48 12.18 2.57
N ILE A 56 -3.85 11.28 1.81
CA ILE A 56 -4.49 10.08 1.24
C ILE A 56 -5.01 9.14 2.34
N LEU A 57 -4.19 8.88 3.36
CA LEU A 57 -4.53 7.95 4.44
C LEU A 57 -5.31 8.62 5.57
N ASN A 58 -5.55 9.93 5.48
CA ASN A 58 -6.18 10.74 6.52
C ASN A 58 -5.53 10.53 7.90
N LYS A 59 -4.20 10.67 7.95
CA LYS A 59 -3.36 10.51 9.15
C LYS A 59 -2.53 11.76 9.39
N SER A 60 -2.15 12.01 10.65
CA SER A 60 -1.14 13.02 10.96
C SER A 60 0.25 12.57 10.46
N GLY A 61 1.18 13.54 10.30
CA GLY A 61 2.56 13.23 9.93
C GLY A 61 3.27 12.29 10.92
N LEU A 62 2.95 12.39 12.21
CA LEU A 62 3.51 11.51 13.25
C LEU A 62 3.01 10.07 13.10
N GLU A 63 1.70 9.90 12.91
CA GLU A 63 1.11 8.56 12.67
C GLU A 63 1.65 7.94 11.40
N LEU A 64 1.76 8.72 10.32
CA LEU A 64 2.36 8.24 9.07
C LEU A 64 3.81 7.80 9.28
N GLY A 65 4.61 8.58 10.01
CA GLY A 65 5.98 8.21 10.34
C GLY A 65 6.07 6.88 11.08
N ARG A 66 5.14 6.61 12.02
CA ARG A 66 5.05 5.33 12.73
C ARG A 66 4.67 4.18 11.80
N LEU A 67 3.71 4.40 10.89
CA LEU A 67 3.28 3.39 9.91
C LEU A 67 4.42 3.00 8.97
N ILE A 68 5.13 3.98 8.40
CA ILE A 68 6.28 3.73 7.51
C ILE A 68 7.42 3.03 8.27
N ALA A 69 7.75 3.50 9.48
CA ALA A 69 8.78 2.86 10.29
C ALA A 69 8.41 1.40 10.65
N SER A 70 7.14 1.15 10.96
CA SER A 70 6.65 -0.21 11.24
C SER A 70 6.70 -1.10 9.99
N GLY A 71 6.23 -0.60 8.85
CA GLY A 71 6.25 -1.34 7.59
C GLY A 71 7.66 -1.71 7.15
N ARG A 72 8.61 -0.76 7.22
CA ARG A 72 10.02 -1.03 6.88
C ARG A 72 10.69 -2.04 7.80
N ARG A 73 10.28 -2.11 9.08
CA ARG A 73 10.77 -3.14 10.00
C ARG A 73 10.24 -4.53 9.66
N GLY A 74 9.03 -4.64 9.13
CA GLY A 74 8.44 -5.94 8.76
C GLY A 74 8.90 -6.49 7.40
N ILE A 75 9.58 -5.67 6.58
CA ILE A 75 10.14 -6.09 5.28
C ILE A 75 11.62 -6.50 5.41
N ARG A 76 12.26 -6.18 6.53
CA ARG A 76 13.71 -6.34 6.73
C ARG A 76 14.10 -7.70 7.27
#